data_AF-A0A2E1FM76-F1
#
_entry.id   AF-A0A2E1FM76-F1
#
_cell.length_a   1.000
_cell.length_b   1.000
_cell.length_c   1.000
_cell.angle_alpha   90.00
_cell.angle_beta   90.00
_cell.angle_gamma   90.00
#
_symmetry.space_group_name_H-M   'P 1'
#
loop_
_entity.id
_entity.type
_entity.pdbx_description
1 polymer ?
#
loop_
_entity_poly.entity_id
_entity_poly.type
_entity_poly.pdbx_seq_one_letter_code
_entity_poly.pdbx_strand_id
1 'polypeptide(L)'
;MPLIDSGESMVDYDFTRQFKEYFSMTDEGSIKDPHNHDWMVWSITDIERWWGIFETNLAVPFGRKLFNSCCDEEEYQIHVNEIIKSGWFKKSGNLKRLSNRWSLFGWGRLNIESNLIMTKLPSSIASGFAVAGIESFNKVRYKSEWKQINQTEILLELNRDINELPMAKKHTQLPWVCQKDSLANKSLDFELESRELGWSVEGEAMLILPVSLFSRLFYSTLGSNTSLGAEILDSWNVTGIESKFIKPLILASYSSYQLFLNSDKHV
;
A
#
# COMPACT_ATOMS: atom_id res chain seq x y z
N MET A 1 4.76 -14.38 41.19
CA MET A 1 4.81 -12.91 41.10
C MET A 1 3.64 -12.47 40.25
N PRO A 2 2.72 -11.63 40.74
CA PRO A 2 1.69 -11.08 39.88
C PRO A 2 2.35 -10.07 38.92
N LEU A 3 2.01 -10.15 37.63
CA LEU A 3 2.32 -9.12 36.66
C LEU A 3 1.54 -7.88 37.08
N ILE A 4 2.25 -6.82 37.46
CA ILE A 4 1.67 -5.51 37.67
C ILE A 4 1.32 -5.01 36.28
N ASP A 5 0.02 -4.93 35.99
CA ASP A 5 -0.50 -4.26 34.81
C ASP A 5 -0.16 -2.77 34.97
N SER A 6 0.97 -2.36 34.41
CA SER A 6 1.33 -0.94 34.35
C SER A 6 0.30 -0.30 33.44
N GLY A 7 -0.73 0.33 34.01
CA GLY A 7 -1.80 1.03 33.31
C GLY A 7 -1.35 2.26 32.49
N GLU A 8 -0.13 2.25 31.96
CA GLU A 8 0.30 3.14 30.90
C GLU A 8 -0.33 2.65 29.60
N SER A 9 -1.31 3.42 29.13
CA SER A 9 -1.85 3.21 27.79
C SER A 9 -0.72 3.31 26.77
N MET A 10 -0.56 2.26 25.94
CA MET A 10 0.39 2.28 24.82
C MET A 10 -0.07 3.18 23.66
N VAL A 11 -1.23 3.82 23.81
CA VAL A 11 -1.81 4.73 22.84
C VAL A 11 -0.98 6.00 22.74
N ASP A 12 -0.58 6.32 21.52
CA ASP A 12 0.02 7.60 21.15
C ASP A 12 -1.09 8.55 20.67
N TYR A 13 -1.59 9.37 21.60
CA TYR A 13 -2.68 10.31 21.31
C TYR A 13 -2.30 11.38 20.28
N ASP A 14 -1.05 11.84 20.26
CA ASP A 14 -0.60 12.86 19.31
C ASP A 14 -0.48 12.27 17.90
N PHE A 15 0.01 11.04 17.77
CA PHE A 15 0.03 10.32 16.49
C PHE A 15 -1.38 9.96 16.01
N THR A 16 -2.22 9.47 16.93
CA THR A 16 -3.64 9.19 16.66
C THR A 16 -4.37 10.44 16.12
N ARG A 17 -4.16 11.60 16.76
CA ARG A 17 -4.72 12.87 16.28
C ARG A 17 -4.24 13.20 14.86
N GLN A 18 -2.94 13.14 14.61
CA GLN A 18 -2.37 13.43 13.28
C GLN A 18 -2.93 12.48 12.20
N PHE A 19 -3.09 11.20 12.52
CA PHE A 19 -3.67 10.22 11.61
C PHE A 19 -5.13 10.53 11.29
N LYS A 20 -5.94 10.85 12.31
CA LYS A 20 -7.35 11.22 12.17
C LYS A 20 -7.57 12.60 11.54
N GLU A 21 -6.57 13.49 11.57
CA GLU A 21 -6.57 14.75 10.83
C GLU A 21 -6.28 14.55 9.34
N TYR A 22 -5.50 13.52 8.99
CA TYR A 22 -5.16 13.20 7.60
C TYR A 22 -6.21 12.29 6.94
N PHE A 23 -6.69 11.27 7.67
CA PHE A 23 -7.65 10.31 7.16
C PHE A 23 -9.03 10.48 7.81
N SER A 24 -10.05 10.41 6.97
CA SER A 24 -11.46 10.46 7.39
C SER A 24 -12.24 9.33 6.74
N MET A 25 -13.42 9.01 7.28
CA MET A 25 -14.26 7.91 6.81
C MET A 25 -15.59 8.43 6.25
N THR A 26 -16.08 7.80 5.18
CA THR A 26 -17.41 8.04 4.64
C THR A 26 -18.49 7.30 5.44
N ASP A 27 -19.76 7.63 5.19
CA ASP A 27 -20.88 6.91 5.80
C ASP A 27 -20.95 5.43 5.39
N GLU A 28 -20.35 5.09 4.23
CA GLU A 28 -20.24 3.74 3.71
C GLU A 28 -18.99 2.99 4.18
N GLY A 29 -18.18 3.60 5.06
CA GLY A 29 -16.98 2.97 5.63
C GLY A 29 -15.72 3.05 4.77
N SER A 30 -15.70 3.88 3.71
CA SER A 30 -14.48 4.09 2.91
C SER A 30 -13.57 5.10 3.60
N ILE A 31 -12.28 4.79 3.72
CA ILE A 31 -11.28 5.70 4.30
C ILE A 31 -10.70 6.57 3.19
N LYS A 32 -10.68 7.88 3.39
CA LYS A 32 -10.24 8.87 2.41
C LYS A 32 -9.17 9.81 2.97
N ASP A 33 -8.24 10.21 2.11
CA ASP A 33 -7.28 11.29 2.38
C ASP A 33 -7.85 12.68 2.03
N PRO A 34 -7.12 13.79 2.28
CA PRO A 34 -7.59 15.14 1.96
C PRO A 34 -7.74 15.41 0.45
N HIS A 35 -7.28 14.49 -0.40
CA HIS A 35 -7.34 14.56 -1.86
C HIS A 35 -8.43 13.63 -2.44
N ASN A 36 -9.30 13.08 -1.59
CA ASN A 36 -10.39 12.16 -1.95
C ASN A 36 -9.90 10.83 -2.57
N HIS A 37 -8.67 10.40 -2.29
CA HIS A 37 -8.22 9.05 -2.63
C HIS A 37 -8.68 8.05 -1.57
N ASP A 38 -9.05 6.85 -2.00
CA ASP A 38 -9.46 5.77 -1.11
C ASP A 38 -8.27 4.97 -0.57
N TRP A 39 -8.35 4.61 0.71
CA TRP A 39 -7.32 3.90 1.46
C TRP A 39 -7.90 2.71 2.21
N MET A 40 -7.05 1.71 2.46
CA MET A 40 -7.39 0.54 3.25
C MET A 40 -6.34 0.31 4.32
N VAL A 41 -6.80 0.07 5.54
CA VAL A 41 -5.95 -0.36 6.65
C VAL A 41 -5.80 -1.89 6.59
N TRP A 42 -4.57 -2.36 6.75
CA TRP A 42 -4.21 -3.77 6.76
C TRP A 42 -3.37 -4.07 8.00
N SER A 43 -3.53 -5.26 8.58
CA SER A 43 -2.45 -5.81 9.38
C SER A 43 -1.29 -6.21 8.46
N ILE A 44 -0.06 -6.10 8.96
CA ILE A 44 1.14 -6.52 8.21
C ILE A 44 1.03 -8.00 7.83
N THR A 45 0.53 -8.83 8.75
CA THR A 45 0.38 -10.26 8.53
C THR A 45 -0.66 -10.59 7.47
N ASP A 46 -1.80 -9.87 7.45
CA ASP A 46 -2.86 -10.12 6.49
C ASP A 46 -2.46 -9.70 5.08
N ILE A 47 -1.76 -8.58 4.91
CA ILE A 47 -1.30 -8.19 3.57
C ILE A 47 -0.25 -9.16 3.02
N GLU A 48 0.65 -9.67 3.86
CA GLU A 48 1.63 -10.69 3.48
C GLU A 48 0.96 -11.99 3.06
N ARG A 49 0.01 -12.48 3.87
CA ARG A 49 -0.75 -13.69 3.58
C ARG A 49 -1.60 -13.53 2.33
N TRP A 50 -2.32 -12.43 2.21
CA TRP A 50 -3.14 -12.13 1.04
C TRP A 50 -2.30 -12.11 -0.23
N TRP A 51 -1.13 -11.45 -0.18
CA TRP A 51 -0.22 -11.41 -1.32
C TRP A 51 0.25 -12.81 -1.73
N GLY A 52 0.66 -13.65 -0.77
CA GLY A 52 1.07 -15.02 -1.03
C GLY A 52 -0.04 -15.88 -1.65
N ILE A 53 -1.27 -15.74 -1.17
CA ILE A 53 -2.47 -16.40 -1.73
C ILE A 53 -2.73 -15.91 -3.16
N PHE A 54 -2.73 -14.60 -3.37
CA PHE A 54 -2.99 -13.98 -4.66
C PHE A 54 -1.97 -14.41 -5.73
N GLU A 55 -0.67 -14.40 -5.38
CA GLU A 55 0.40 -14.85 -6.27
C GLU A 55 0.29 -16.35 -6.57
N THR A 56 -0.09 -17.17 -5.58
CA THR A 56 -0.33 -18.61 -5.76
C THR A 56 -1.48 -18.88 -6.75
N ASN A 57 -2.58 -18.13 -6.63
CA ASN A 57 -3.73 -18.23 -7.53
C ASN A 57 -3.43 -17.72 -8.95
N LEU A 58 -2.47 -16.81 -9.11
CA LEU A 58 -1.96 -16.40 -10.42
C LEU A 58 -1.04 -17.45 -11.06
N ALA A 59 -0.34 -18.25 -10.25
CA ALA A 59 0.61 -19.27 -10.69
C ALA A 59 1.81 -18.74 -11.51
N VAL A 60 2.15 -17.45 -11.33
CA VAL A 60 3.31 -16.82 -11.96
C VAL A 60 3.98 -15.88 -10.94
N PRO A 61 5.32 -15.77 -10.92
CA PRO A 61 6.00 -14.77 -10.11
C PRO A 61 5.52 -13.37 -10.51
N PHE A 62 4.89 -12.67 -9.56
CA PHE A 62 4.20 -11.42 -9.81
C PHE A 62 4.72 -10.26 -8.95
N GLY A 63 5.75 -10.53 -8.12
CA GLY A 63 6.41 -9.52 -7.28
C GLY A 63 6.88 -8.27 -8.03
N ARG A 64 7.43 -8.38 -9.25
CA ARG A 64 7.82 -7.20 -10.05
C ARG A 64 6.61 -6.38 -10.52
N LYS A 65 5.46 -7.00 -10.79
CA LYS A 65 4.22 -6.30 -11.15
C LYS A 65 3.60 -5.60 -9.94
N LEU A 66 3.68 -6.21 -8.76
CA LEU A 66 3.34 -5.55 -7.50
C LEU A 66 4.24 -4.35 -7.24
N PHE A 67 5.57 -4.53 -7.34
CA PHE A 67 6.55 -3.45 -7.21
C PHE A 67 6.21 -2.28 -8.16
N ASN A 68 5.99 -2.55 -9.44
CA ASN A 68 5.65 -1.50 -10.41
C ASN A 68 4.32 -0.82 -10.07
N SER A 69 3.32 -1.59 -9.62
CA SER A 69 2.02 -1.03 -9.21
C SER A 69 2.16 -0.09 -8.01
N CYS A 70 3.03 -0.43 -7.05
CA CYS A 70 3.34 0.41 -5.90
C CYS A 70 4.11 1.67 -6.32
N CYS A 71 5.13 1.51 -7.17
CA CYS A 71 5.94 2.60 -7.69
C CYS A 71 5.10 3.61 -8.48
N ASP A 72 4.31 3.13 -9.45
CA ASP A 72 3.46 3.99 -10.26
C ASP A 72 2.40 4.72 -9.42
N GLU A 73 1.85 4.06 -8.39
CA GLU A 73 0.85 4.69 -7.54
C GLU A 73 1.43 5.77 -6.64
N GLU A 74 2.55 5.49 -5.98
CA GLU A 74 3.19 6.48 -5.11
C GLU A 74 3.76 7.64 -5.92
N GLU A 75 4.32 7.39 -7.11
CA GLU A 75 4.76 8.45 -8.02
C GLU A 75 3.58 9.35 -8.41
N TYR A 76 2.45 8.75 -8.80
CA TYR A 76 1.24 9.49 -9.14
C TYR A 76 0.78 10.38 -7.99
N GLN A 77 0.71 9.84 -6.77
CA GLN A 77 0.28 10.61 -5.60
C GLN A 77 1.25 11.70 -5.19
N ILE A 78 2.57 11.43 -5.22
CA ILE A 78 3.60 12.44 -4.95
C ILE A 78 3.44 13.63 -5.89
N HIS A 79 3.18 13.35 -7.18
CA HIS A 79 3.04 14.37 -8.20
C HIS A 79 1.73 15.16 -8.06
N VAL A 80 0.58 14.47 -8.03
CA VAL A 80 -0.75 15.11 -8.01
C VAL A 80 -1.00 15.88 -6.72
N ASN A 81 -0.46 15.41 -5.59
CA ASN A 81 -0.63 16.07 -4.30
C ASN A 81 0.52 17.06 -3.98
N GLU A 82 1.43 17.29 -4.93
CA GLU A 82 2.59 18.18 -4.79
C GLU A 82 3.41 17.94 -3.50
N ILE A 83 3.58 16.67 -3.13
CA ILE A 83 4.24 16.26 -1.87
C ILE A 83 5.70 16.74 -1.88
N ILE A 84 6.37 16.60 -3.03
CA ILE A 84 7.74 17.06 -3.25
C ILE A 84 7.74 18.42 -3.92
N LYS A 85 8.24 19.43 -3.22
CA LYS A 85 8.28 20.81 -3.72
C LYS A 85 9.58 21.10 -4.47
N SER A 86 9.48 21.80 -5.59
CA SER A 86 10.64 22.33 -6.32
C SER A 86 11.13 23.65 -5.72
N GLY A 87 12.41 23.98 -5.94
CA GLY A 87 13.00 25.27 -5.55
C GLY A 87 14.21 25.16 -4.64
N TRP A 88 14.85 26.30 -4.43
CA TRP A 88 16.08 26.43 -3.64
C TRP A 88 15.78 26.14 -2.15
N PHE A 89 16.72 25.48 -1.46
CA PHE A 89 16.63 25.16 -0.03
C PHE A 89 15.44 24.27 0.40
N LYS A 90 14.80 23.53 -0.52
CA LYS A 90 13.69 22.61 -0.20
C LYS A 90 14.11 21.20 0.21
N LYS A 91 15.40 20.85 0.11
CA LYS A 91 15.93 19.48 0.37
C LYS A 91 15.46 18.93 1.73
N SER A 92 15.76 19.63 2.82
CA SER A 92 15.39 19.21 4.18
C SER A 92 13.88 19.12 4.38
N GLY A 93 13.12 20.07 3.82
CA GLY A 93 11.66 20.06 3.88
C GLY A 93 11.05 18.87 3.14
N ASN A 94 11.59 18.50 1.97
CA ASN A 94 11.13 17.34 1.22
C ASN A 94 11.50 16.02 1.91
N LEU A 95 12.69 15.93 2.53
CA LEU A 95 13.06 14.78 3.37
C LEU A 95 12.08 14.61 4.52
N LYS A 96 11.74 15.69 5.23
CA LYS A 96 10.76 15.65 6.32
C LYS A 96 9.37 15.22 5.83
N ARG A 97 8.91 15.70 4.67
CA ARG A 97 7.61 15.30 4.09
C ARG A 97 7.57 13.81 3.75
N LEU A 98 8.59 13.27 3.11
CA LEU A 98 8.68 11.84 2.79
C LEU A 98 8.75 10.99 4.06
N SER A 99 9.59 11.38 5.02
CA SER A 99 9.69 10.69 6.30
C SER A 99 8.37 10.69 7.06
N ASN A 100 7.67 11.83 7.12
CA ASN A 100 6.38 11.93 7.79
C ASN A 100 5.32 11.06 7.10
N ARG A 101 5.28 11.05 5.77
CA ARG A 101 4.36 10.21 4.98
C ARG A 101 4.59 8.72 5.26
N TRP A 102 5.85 8.27 5.20
CA TRP A 102 6.22 6.88 5.48
C TRP A 102 5.84 6.45 6.90
N SER A 103 6.08 7.32 7.89
CA SER A 103 5.71 7.07 9.28
C SER A 103 4.20 7.03 9.48
N LEU A 104 3.48 8.02 8.95
CA LEU A 104 2.03 8.13 9.08
C LEU A 104 1.33 6.91 8.48
N PHE A 105 1.85 6.38 7.37
CA PHE A 105 1.22 5.28 6.66
C PHE A 105 1.63 3.89 7.16
N GLY A 106 2.53 3.82 8.14
CA GLY A 106 3.00 2.55 8.69
C GLY A 106 3.96 1.81 7.75
N TRP A 107 4.64 2.52 6.83
CA TRP A 107 5.55 1.91 5.85
C TRP A 107 6.96 1.71 6.39
N GLY A 108 7.26 2.26 7.56
CA GLY A 108 8.58 2.19 8.19
C GLY A 108 9.40 3.45 7.94
N ARG A 109 10.70 3.28 7.65
CA ARG A 109 11.65 4.38 7.45
C ARG A 109 12.39 4.23 6.12
N LEU A 110 12.45 5.32 5.37
CA LEU A 110 13.21 5.42 4.13
C LEU A 110 14.41 6.35 4.32
N ASN A 111 15.61 5.83 4.09
CA ASN A 111 16.83 6.65 3.98
C ASN A 111 17.18 6.83 2.50
N ILE A 112 16.91 8.04 1.99
CA ILE A 112 17.18 8.41 0.59
C ILE A 112 18.68 8.48 0.28
N GLU A 113 19.52 8.83 1.25
CA GLU A 113 20.95 9.00 1.01
C GLU A 113 21.69 7.66 0.93
N SER A 114 21.25 6.66 1.71
CA SER A 114 21.82 5.31 1.70
C SER A 114 21.03 4.29 0.90
N ASN A 115 19.91 4.69 0.28
CA ASN A 115 18.98 3.79 -0.43
C ASN A 115 18.49 2.61 0.45
N LEU A 116 18.41 2.81 1.76
CA LEU A 116 18.07 1.77 2.74
C LEU A 116 16.63 1.98 3.22
N ILE A 117 15.89 0.87 3.31
CA ILE A 117 14.53 0.83 3.85
C ILE A 117 14.54 -0.03 5.11
N MET A 118 14.00 0.52 6.19
CA MET A 118 13.68 -0.24 7.42
C MET A 118 12.17 -0.42 7.48
N THR A 119 11.65 -1.63 7.36
CA THR A 119 10.20 -1.87 7.23
C THR A 119 9.79 -3.28 7.63
N LYS A 120 8.51 -3.46 7.94
CA LYS A 120 7.87 -4.79 8.06
C LYS A 120 7.00 -5.14 6.86
N LEU A 121 6.92 -4.26 5.85
CA LEU A 121 6.16 -4.51 4.62
C LEU A 121 6.80 -5.63 3.78
N PRO A 122 6.01 -6.32 2.93
CA PRO A 122 6.55 -7.14 1.87
C PRO A 122 7.56 -6.35 1.02
N SER A 123 8.69 -6.98 0.70
CA SER A 123 9.82 -6.30 0.06
C SER A 123 9.47 -5.63 -1.27
N SER A 124 8.58 -6.25 -2.05
CA SER A 124 8.11 -5.71 -3.33
C SER A 124 7.29 -4.43 -3.15
N ILE A 125 6.47 -4.33 -2.09
CA ILE A 125 5.64 -3.15 -1.79
C ILE A 125 6.54 -2.00 -1.35
N ALA A 126 7.36 -2.25 -0.31
CA ALA A 126 8.23 -1.23 0.26
C ALA A 126 9.22 -0.67 -0.77
N SER A 127 9.81 -1.55 -1.58
CA SER A 127 10.76 -1.13 -2.62
C SER A 127 10.09 -0.27 -3.69
N GLY A 128 8.86 -0.60 -4.10
CA GLY A 128 8.12 0.18 -5.09
C GLY A 128 7.85 1.61 -4.61
N PHE A 129 7.33 1.75 -3.39
CA PHE A 129 7.11 3.07 -2.78
C PHE A 129 8.41 3.85 -2.57
N ALA A 130 9.48 3.17 -2.16
CA ALA A 130 10.76 3.82 -1.91
C ALA A 130 11.39 4.35 -3.20
N VAL A 131 11.34 3.58 -4.29
CA VAL A 131 11.84 4.02 -5.59
C VAL A 131 11.08 5.25 -6.07
N ALA A 132 9.75 5.26 -6.00
CA ALA A 132 8.95 6.44 -6.34
C ALA A 132 9.35 7.68 -5.53
N GLY A 133 9.55 7.52 -4.22
CA GLY A 133 10.01 8.59 -3.33
C GLY A 133 11.41 9.11 -3.68
N ILE A 134 12.37 8.20 -3.92
CA ILE A 134 13.75 8.54 -4.28
C ILE A 134 13.83 9.21 -5.65
N GLU A 135 13.13 8.68 -6.66
CA GLU A 135 13.07 9.25 -8.00
C GLU A 135 12.47 10.65 -7.98
N SER A 136 11.36 10.83 -7.26
CA SER A 136 10.70 12.12 -7.12
C SER A 136 11.58 13.14 -6.39
N PHE A 137 12.32 12.71 -5.37
CA PHE A 137 13.22 13.56 -4.60
C PHE A 137 14.45 13.99 -5.41
N ASN A 138 15.08 13.04 -6.11
CA ASN A 138 16.28 13.27 -6.90
C ASN A 138 15.99 13.85 -8.30
N LYS A 139 14.74 13.75 -8.77
CA LYS A 139 14.32 14.07 -10.14
C LYS A 139 15.11 13.31 -11.20
N VAL A 140 15.36 12.03 -10.93
CA VAL A 140 16.15 11.12 -11.77
C VAL A 140 15.44 9.78 -11.81
N ARG A 141 15.42 9.12 -12.97
CA ARG A 141 14.94 7.74 -13.11
C ARG A 141 16.05 6.74 -12.82
N TYR A 142 15.67 5.60 -12.26
CA TYR A 142 16.60 4.51 -11.96
C TYR A 142 16.06 3.18 -12.50
N LYS A 143 16.96 2.41 -13.11
CA LYS A 143 16.81 0.96 -13.13
C LYS A 143 17.05 0.45 -11.71
N SER A 144 16.02 -0.11 -11.11
CA SER A 144 15.99 -0.49 -9.70
C SER A 144 15.96 -2.00 -9.48
N GLU A 145 16.82 -2.46 -8.58
CA GLU A 145 16.80 -3.78 -7.98
C GLU A 145 16.74 -3.62 -6.46
N TRP A 146 16.23 -4.63 -5.76
CA TRP A 146 16.15 -4.61 -4.29
C TRP A 146 16.69 -5.91 -3.73
N LYS A 147 17.37 -5.79 -2.59
CA LYS A 147 17.96 -6.90 -1.86
C LYS A 147 17.46 -6.88 -0.43
N GLN A 148 16.77 -7.95 -0.03
CA GLN A 148 16.44 -8.19 1.36
C GLN A 148 17.73 -8.53 2.12
N ILE A 149 18.12 -7.70 3.08
CA ILE A 149 19.34 -7.90 3.89
C ILE A 149 19.02 -8.76 5.11
N ASN A 150 17.93 -8.43 5.80
CA ASN A 150 17.38 -9.21 6.92
C ASN A 150 15.85 -9.06 6.94
N GLN A 151 15.16 -9.52 7.99
CA GLN A 151 13.68 -9.49 8.04
C GLN A 151 13.08 -8.07 7.93
N THR A 152 13.82 -7.03 8.33
CA THR A 152 13.33 -5.64 8.35
C THR A 152 14.14 -4.67 7.50
N GLU A 153 15.21 -5.13 6.87
CA GLU A 153 16.12 -4.28 6.08
C GLU A 153 16.11 -4.65 4.60
N ILE A 154 15.92 -3.64 3.76
CA ILE A 154 15.98 -3.75 2.30
C ILE A 154 16.93 -2.69 1.77
N LEU A 155 17.87 -3.11 0.95
CA LEU A 155 18.76 -2.21 0.21
C LEU A 155 18.26 -2.08 -1.24
N LEU A 156 18.13 -0.85 -1.73
CA LEU A 156 17.86 -0.57 -3.13
C LEU A 156 19.17 -0.35 -3.90
N GLU A 157 19.32 -1.09 -4.99
CA GLU A 157 20.40 -0.94 -5.96
C GLU A 157 19.87 -0.14 -7.15
N LEU A 158 20.31 1.12 -7.22
CA LEU A 158 19.76 2.11 -8.16
C LEU A 158 20.81 2.52 -9.19
N ASN A 159 20.57 2.15 -10.45
CA ASN A 159 21.40 2.55 -11.58
C ASN A 159 20.65 3.62 -12.38
N ARG A 160 21.26 4.80 -12.59
CA ARG A 160 20.60 5.89 -13.31
C ARG A 160 20.17 5.43 -14.71
N ASP A 161 18.91 5.66 -15.03
CA ASP A 161 18.37 5.48 -16.37
C ASP A 161 18.38 6.83 -17.09
N ILE A 162 18.99 6.85 -18.27
CA ILE A 162 19.12 8.05 -19.11
C ILE A 162 17.82 8.31 -19.88
N ASN A 163 16.95 7.30 -19.97
CA ASN A 163 15.66 7.43 -20.65
C ASN A 163 14.69 8.27 -19.80
N GLU A 164 14.10 9.28 -20.42
CA GLU A 164 12.98 10.01 -19.83
C GLU A 164 11.72 9.14 -19.91
N LEU A 165 11.40 8.44 -18.83
CA LEU A 165 10.10 7.77 -18.70
C LEU A 165 9.03 8.78 -18.29
N PRO A 166 7.88 8.82 -19.00
CA PRO A 166 6.80 9.73 -18.67
C PRO A 166 6.29 9.43 -17.26
N MET A 167 5.76 10.46 -16.60
CA MET A 167 5.22 10.30 -15.25
C MET A 167 4.12 9.25 -15.21
N ALA A 168 4.01 8.57 -14.06
CA ALA A 168 2.95 7.60 -13.83
C ALA A 168 1.57 8.24 -14.08
N LYS A 169 0.82 7.64 -14.99
CA LYS A 169 -0.55 8.10 -15.31
C LYS A 169 -1.50 7.73 -14.18
N LYS A 170 -2.63 8.42 -14.10
CA LYS A 170 -3.77 8.01 -13.27
C LYS A 170 -4.11 6.55 -13.58
N HIS A 171 -4.34 5.76 -12.54
CA HIS A 171 -4.69 4.34 -12.67
C HIS A 171 -5.98 4.18 -13.51
N THR A 172 -6.10 3.06 -14.20
CA THR A 172 -7.36 2.70 -14.86
C THR A 172 -8.41 2.41 -13.80
N GLN A 173 -9.56 3.09 -13.89
CA GLN A 173 -10.68 2.79 -13.01
C GLN A 173 -11.27 1.43 -13.39
N LEU A 174 -11.28 0.50 -12.45
CA LEU A 174 -11.89 -0.82 -12.63
C LEU A 174 -13.42 -0.71 -12.53
N PRO A 175 -14.18 -1.54 -13.26
CA PRO A 175 -15.62 -1.39 -13.40
C PRO A 175 -16.42 -1.66 -12.12
N TRP A 176 -15.79 -2.24 -11.10
CA TRP A 176 -16.39 -2.51 -9.78
C TRP A 176 -15.99 -1.49 -8.70
N VAL A 177 -15.28 -0.41 -9.06
CA VAL A 177 -14.94 0.66 -8.12
C VAL A 177 -16.16 1.58 -7.95
N CYS A 178 -16.52 1.88 -6.70
CA CYS A 178 -17.61 2.81 -6.40
C CYS A 178 -17.33 4.19 -7.02
N GLN A 179 -18.27 4.70 -7.83
CA GLN A 179 -18.13 6.00 -8.50
C GLN A 179 -18.75 7.15 -7.71
N LYS A 180 -19.33 6.89 -6.54
CA LYS A 180 -19.95 7.94 -5.74
C LYS A 180 -18.86 8.71 -5.00
N ASP A 181 -18.80 10.01 -5.27
CA ASP A 181 -18.09 10.96 -4.40
C ASP A 181 -18.89 11.12 -3.10
N SER A 182 -18.72 10.20 -2.17
CA SER A 182 -19.17 10.41 -0.80
C SER A 182 -18.10 11.20 -0.05
N LEU A 183 -18.53 12.30 0.58
CA LEU A 183 -17.66 13.11 1.41
C LEU A 183 -17.35 12.36 2.70
N ALA A 184 -16.07 12.14 2.98
CA ALA A 184 -15.65 11.62 4.26
C ALA A 184 -15.71 12.73 5.31
N ASN A 185 -16.48 12.50 6.37
CA ASN A 185 -16.72 13.46 7.45
C ASN A 185 -16.64 12.83 8.84
N LYS A 186 -16.51 11.50 8.93
CA LYS A 186 -16.36 10.77 10.18
C LYS A 186 -14.89 10.58 10.52
N SER A 187 -14.58 10.68 11.81
CA SER A 187 -13.27 10.26 12.30
C SER A 187 -13.19 8.73 12.35
N LEU A 188 -11.98 8.20 12.30
CA LEU A 188 -11.73 6.76 12.44
C LEU A 188 -11.86 6.34 13.90
N ASP A 189 -12.48 5.18 14.14
CA ASP A 189 -12.87 4.72 15.49
C ASP A 189 -11.85 3.77 16.13
N PHE A 190 -10.56 4.01 15.88
CA PHE A 190 -9.47 3.28 16.55
C PHE A 190 -8.37 4.22 17.03
N GLU A 191 -7.62 3.76 18.02
CA GLU A 191 -6.48 4.46 18.60
C GLU A 191 -5.18 3.79 18.16
N LEU A 192 -4.13 4.59 17.97
CA LEU A 192 -2.85 4.13 17.43
C LEU A 192 -1.79 4.04 18.51
N GLU A 193 -1.03 2.96 18.47
CA GLU A 193 0.18 2.76 19.29
C GLU A 193 1.40 2.95 18.40
N SER A 194 2.26 3.92 18.71
CA SER A 194 3.50 4.14 17.94
C SER A 194 4.48 2.97 18.11
N ARG A 195 5.07 2.51 17.01
CA ARG A 195 6.09 1.45 16.98
C ARG A 195 7.33 1.94 16.23
N GLU A 196 8.44 1.23 16.38
CA GLU A 196 9.70 1.63 15.75
C GLU A 196 9.61 1.76 14.21
N LEU A 197 8.90 0.80 13.58
CA LEU A 197 8.77 0.67 12.13
C LEU A 197 7.31 0.81 11.65
N GLY A 198 6.50 1.63 12.33
CA GLY A 198 5.10 1.86 11.98
C GLY A 198 4.24 2.10 13.21
N TRP A 199 3.03 1.56 13.20
CA TRP A 199 2.08 1.67 14.30
C TRP A 199 1.23 0.41 14.43
N SER A 200 0.55 0.27 15.55
CA SER A 200 -0.38 -0.83 15.81
C SER A 200 -1.74 -0.34 16.30
N VAL A 201 -2.73 -1.21 16.16
CA VAL A 201 -4.05 -1.09 16.78
C VAL A 201 -4.23 -2.32 17.66
N GLU A 202 -4.52 -2.13 18.95
CA GLU A 202 -4.70 -3.22 19.92
C GLU A 202 -3.53 -4.23 19.92
N GLY A 203 -2.30 -3.71 19.88
CA GLY A 203 -1.09 -4.52 19.83
C GLY A 203 -0.71 -5.12 18.47
N GLU A 204 -1.59 -5.09 17.47
CA GLU A 204 -1.32 -5.66 16.15
C GLU A 204 -0.68 -4.66 15.20
N ALA A 205 0.43 -5.02 14.56
CA ALA A 205 1.11 -4.14 13.60
C ALA A 205 0.26 -3.91 12.35
N MET A 206 -0.05 -2.64 12.07
CA MET A 206 -0.91 -2.22 10.99
C MET A 206 -0.18 -1.26 10.03
N LEU A 207 -0.80 -1.03 8.89
CA LEU A 207 -0.38 -0.07 7.88
C LEU A 207 -1.60 0.39 7.09
N ILE A 208 -1.43 1.42 6.25
CA ILE A 208 -2.45 1.85 5.31
C ILE A 208 -1.91 1.86 3.87
N LEU A 209 -2.70 1.36 2.92
CA LEU A 209 -2.36 1.33 1.48
C LEU A 209 -3.44 2.02 0.66
N PRO A 210 -3.06 2.65 -0.47
CA PRO A 210 -4.04 3.23 -1.37
C PRO A 210 -4.78 2.14 -2.15
N VAL A 211 -6.09 2.26 -2.30
CA VAL A 211 -6.93 1.28 -3.04
C VAL A 211 -6.54 1.22 -4.52
N SER A 212 -6.10 2.34 -5.07
CA SER A 212 -5.63 2.48 -6.46
C SER A 212 -4.41 1.61 -6.80
N LEU A 213 -3.56 1.28 -5.81
CA LEU A 213 -2.46 0.32 -5.99
C LEU A 213 -2.98 -1.06 -6.39
N PHE A 214 -4.04 -1.53 -5.73
CA PHE A 214 -4.68 -2.80 -6.09
C PHE A 214 -5.36 -2.70 -7.45
N SER A 215 -5.89 -1.54 -7.81
CA SER A 215 -6.45 -1.33 -9.15
C SER A 215 -5.40 -1.50 -10.24
N ARG A 216 -4.19 -0.93 -10.04
CA ARG A 216 -3.04 -1.14 -10.95
C ARG A 216 -2.62 -2.60 -11.00
N LEU A 217 -2.56 -3.26 -9.84
CA LEU A 217 -2.20 -4.67 -9.73
C LEU A 217 -3.17 -5.55 -10.51
N PHE A 218 -4.48 -5.42 -10.27
CA PHE A 218 -5.50 -6.22 -10.96
C PHE A 218 -5.54 -5.92 -12.45
N TYR A 219 -5.35 -4.66 -12.86
CA TYR A 219 -5.21 -4.31 -14.27
C TYR A 219 -3.99 -5.02 -14.90
N SER A 220 -2.89 -5.18 -14.17
CA SER A 220 -1.71 -5.89 -14.67
C SER A 220 -1.92 -7.40 -14.84
N THR A 221 -2.97 -7.98 -14.23
CA THR A 221 -3.36 -9.39 -14.42
C THR A 221 -4.22 -9.63 -15.66
N LEU A 222 -4.62 -8.58 -16.39
CA LEU A 222 -5.38 -8.75 -17.63
C LEU A 222 -4.61 -9.64 -18.61
N GLY A 223 -5.27 -10.69 -19.10
CA GLY A 223 -4.68 -11.67 -20.01
C GLY A 223 -3.69 -12.65 -19.36
N SER A 224 -3.45 -12.56 -18.05
CA SER A 224 -2.60 -13.53 -17.34
C SER A 224 -3.31 -14.88 -17.20
N ASN A 225 -2.54 -15.95 -17.13
CA ASN A 225 -3.04 -17.27 -16.74
C ASN A 225 -3.36 -17.29 -15.23
N THR A 226 -4.08 -18.31 -14.79
CA THR A 226 -4.41 -18.54 -13.38
C THR A 226 -4.32 -20.04 -13.10
N SER A 227 -4.00 -20.42 -11.86
CA SER A 227 -4.14 -21.79 -11.38
C SER A 227 -5.55 -22.13 -10.91
N LEU A 228 -6.47 -21.15 -10.85
CA LEU A 228 -7.85 -21.39 -10.45
C LEU A 228 -8.49 -22.42 -11.41
N GLY A 229 -9.00 -23.50 -10.83
CA GLY A 229 -9.69 -24.55 -11.57
C GLY A 229 -11.03 -24.08 -12.14
N ALA A 230 -11.53 -24.80 -13.15
CA ALA A 230 -12.82 -24.53 -13.78
C ALA A 230 -13.96 -24.50 -12.76
N GLU A 231 -13.94 -25.39 -11.76
CA GLU A 231 -14.93 -25.41 -10.68
C GLU A 231 -15.06 -24.05 -9.96
N ILE A 232 -13.93 -23.40 -9.67
CA ILE A 232 -13.94 -22.07 -9.04
C ILE A 232 -14.41 -21.05 -10.05
N LEU A 233 -13.85 -21.00 -11.26
CA LEU A 233 -14.19 -19.98 -12.25
C LEU A 233 -15.67 -20.02 -12.67
N ASP A 234 -16.22 -21.22 -12.83
CA ASP A 234 -17.60 -21.46 -13.27
C ASP A 234 -18.62 -21.29 -12.14
N SER A 235 -18.18 -21.22 -10.88
CA SER A 235 -19.05 -20.94 -9.73
C SER A 235 -19.52 -19.48 -9.64
N TRP A 236 -18.92 -18.56 -10.41
CA TRP A 236 -19.25 -17.14 -10.39
C TRP A 236 -20.18 -16.75 -11.52
N ASN A 237 -21.34 -16.21 -11.18
CA ASN A 237 -22.20 -15.53 -12.14
C ASN A 237 -21.95 -14.01 -12.08
N VAL A 238 -21.02 -13.51 -12.90
CA VAL A 238 -20.67 -12.08 -12.95
C VAL A 238 -21.42 -11.39 -14.08
N THR A 239 -22.28 -10.43 -13.74
CA THR A 239 -23.09 -9.65 -14.69
C THR A 239 -22.67 -8.18 -14.72
N GLY A 240 -22.82 -7.51 -15.87
CA GLY A 240 -22.61 -6.05 -15.99
C GLY A 240 -21.14 -5.61 -16.05
N ILE A 241 -20.19 -6.56 -16.16
CA ILE A 241 -18.76 -6.30 -16.25
C ILE A 241 -18.22 -6.90 -17.56
N GLU A 242 -17.37 -6.18 -18.27
CA GLU A 242 -16.74 -6.70 -19.50
C GLU A 242 -15.91 -7.96 -19.22
N SER A 243 -15.93 -8.93 -20.13
CA SER A 243 -15.32 -10.25 -19.93
C SER A 243 -13.83 -10.20 -19.54
N LYS A 244 -13.08 -9.22 -20.05
CA LYS A 244 -11.65 -9.04 -19.73
C LYS A 244 -11.40 -8.79 -18.24
N PHE A 245 -12.37 -8.22 -17.53
CA PHE A 245 -12.29 -7.82 -16.13
C PHE A 245 -12.81 -8.88 -15.15
N ILE A 246 -13.57 -9.87 -15.63
CA ILE A 246 -14.16 -10.93 -14.80
C ILE A 246 -13.08 -11.73 -14.07
N LYS A 247 -12.04 -12.16 -14.80
CA LYS A 247 -10.98 -12.99 -14.22
C LYS A 247 -10.18 -12.27 -13.10
N PRO A 248 -9.69 -11.03 -13.30
CA PRO A 248 -9.07 -10.27 -12.21
C PRO A 248 -9.99 -10.08 -11.00
N LEU A 249 -11.29 -9.85 -11.22
CA LEU A 249 -12.27 -9.74 -10.14
C LEU A 249 -12.37 -11.03 -9.35
N ILE A 250 -12.61 -12.18 -10.01
CA ILE A 250 -12.69 -13.49 -9.37
C ILE A 250 -11.39 -13.78 -8.60
N LEU A 251 -10.24 -13.51 -9.20
CA LEU A 251 -8.94 -13.72 -8.57
C LEU A 251 -8.78 -12.90 -7.28
N ALA A 252 -9.10 -11.61 -7.32
CA ALA A 252 -9.04 -10.73 -6.16
C ALA A 252 -10.02 -11.20 -5.07
N SER A 253 -11.28 -11.43 -5.44
CA SER A 253 -12.35 -11.85 -4.51
C SER A 253 -12.06 -13.22 -3.89
N TYR A 254 -11.60 -14.19 -4.68
CA TYR A 254 -11.29 -15.53 -4.20
C TYR A 254 -10.06 -15.55 -3.29
N SER A 255 -9.04 -14.75 -3.60
CA SER A 255 -7.86 -14.62 -2.74
C SER A 255 -8.22 -14.00 -1.38
N SER A 256 -9.10 -12.99 -1.38
CA SER A 256 -9.64 -12.41 -0.14
C SER A 256 -10.53 -13.39 0.64
N TYR A 257 -11.33 -14.21 -0.06
CA TYR A 257 -12.11 -15.29 0.56
C TYR A 257 -11.21 -16.33 1.25
N GLN A 258 -10.14 -16.76 0.57
CA GLN A 258 -9.18 -17.69 1.17
C GLN A 258 -8.43 -17.07 2.36
N LEU A 259 -8.09 -15.78 2.30
CA LEU A 259 -7.53 -15.07 3.44
C LEU A 259 -8.50 -15.13 4.62
N PHE A 260 -9.78 -14.83 4.40
CA PHE A 260 -10.81 -14.86 5.44
C PHE A 260 -10.95 -16.25 6.07
N LEU A 261 -10.97 -17.32 5.27
CA LEU A 261 -11.04 -18.70 5.78
C LEU A 261 -9.81 -19.10 6.59
N ASN A 262 -8.64 -18.60 6.21
CA ASN A 262 -7.37 -18.91 6.87
C ASN A 262 -7.02 -17.95 8.02
N SER A 263 -7.88 -16.97 8.29
CA SER A 263 -7.68 -16.03 9.39
C SER A 263 -8.31 -16.60 10.66
N ASP A 264 -7.52 -16.71 11.73
CA ASP A 264 -8.02 -17.10 13.05
C ASP A 264 -8.95 -16.04 13.68
N LYS A 265 -9.10 -14.89 13.02
CA LYS A 265 -10.01 -13.81 13.40
C LYS A 265 -11.34 -13.99 12.69
N HIS A 266 -12.11 -14.97 13.14
CA HIS A 266 -13.51 -15.06 12.75
C HIS A 266 -14.28 -14.01 13.55
N VAL A 267 -14.92 -13.08 12.84
CA VAL A 267 -15.89 -12.12 13.41
C VAL A 267 -17.13 -12.87 13.89
#